data_AF-A0A3A6MVX6-F1
#
_entry.id   AF-A0A3A6MVX6-F1
#
_cell.length_a   1.000
_cell.length_b   1.000
_cell.length_c   1.000
_cell.angle_alpha   90.00
_cell.angle_beta   90.00
_cell.angle_gamma   90.00
#
_symmetry.space_group_name_H-M   'P 1'
#
loop_
_entity.id
_entity.type
_entity.pdbx_description
1 polymer ?
#
loop_
_entity_poly.entity_id
_entity_poly.type
_entity_poly.pdbx_seq_one_letter_code
_entity_poly.pdbx_strand_id
1 'polypeptide(L)'
;MPKKTEPLHPAIKTRLGYEPTDSDAEVLADWKKRTTKICKPCWELKYCPYGPLVEDFPLMPILREEASSHNEYLKSCLASGKLGDGRPLDEEKRKWFNEQVAEFNSADYPDSIPQVLKDAACRMFGHVCPVFFVAEPLTETKDLRNQSRSIPRDVMLKVVRRDGQICQACFEPVPDDQVEFDHIIPYSKGGTNTADNLKLVHRECNRRKGNSLEEILAPDPLVHYIALVRKNARKPKA
;
A
#
# COMPACT_ATOMS: atom_id res chain seq x y z
N MET A 1 30.83 16.92 -13.24
CA MET A 1 31.97 16.91 -12.30
C MET A 1 31.81 15.73 -11.36
N PRO A 2 32.79 14.83 -11.23
CA PRO A 2 32.73 13.77 -10.22
C PRO A 2 32.66 14.44 -8.84
N LYS A 3 31.66 14.07 -8.02
CA LYS A 3 31.55 14.55 -6.65
C LYS A 3 32.84 14.16 -5.92
N LYS A 4 33.59 15.14 -5.39
CA LYS A 4 34.73 14.88 -4.51
C LYS A 4 34.21 14.06 -3.32
N THR A 5 34.70 12.84 -3.15
CA THR A 5 34.42 12.03 -1.97
C THR A 5 35.15 12.65 -0.79
N GLU A 6 34.40 13.14 0.19
CA GLU A 6 34.98 13.64 1.45
C GLU A 6 35.64 12.47 2.21
N PRO A 7 36.78 12.73 2.89
CA PRO A 7 37.48 11.70 3.65
C PRO A 7 36.65 11.25 4.87
N LEU A 8 36.75 9.96 5.21
CA LEU A 8 36.07 9.38 6.36
C LEU A 8 36.64 9.92 7.67
N HIS A 9 35.75 10.43 8.53
CA HIS A 9 36.16 10.92 9.84
C HIS A 9 36.73 9.76 10.70
N PRO A 10 37.88 9.94 11.38
CA PRO A 10 38.53 8.87 12.17
C PRO A 10 37.62 8.18 13.18
N ALA A 11 36.73 8.94 13.85
CA ALA A 11 35.76 8.38 14.78
C ALA A 11 34.77 7.36 14.15
N ILE A 12 34.49 7.48 12.85
CA ILE A 12 33.66 6.50 12.13
C ILE A 12 34.42 5.18 12.00
N LYS A 13 35.71 5.23 11.63
CA LYS A 13 36.58 4.05 11.51
C LYS A 13 36.66 3.30 12.83
N THR A 14 36.94 4.01 13.93
CA THR A 14 37.01 3.41 15.27
C THR A 14 35.70 2.75 15.68
N ARG A 15 34.54 3.39 15.45
CA ARG A 15 33.22 2.80 15.77
C ARG A 15 32.91 1.55 14.96
N LEU A 16 33.43 1.45 13.74
CA LEU A 16 33.27 0.29 12.87
C LEU A 16 34.33 -0.79 13.12
N GLY A 17 35.23 -0.58 14.09
CA GLY A 17 36.28 -1.54 14.47
C GLY A 17 37.54 -1.50 13.59
N TYR A 18 37.75 -0.41 12.85
CA TYR A 18 38.96 -0.15 12.05
C TYR A 18 39.91 0.80 12.79
N GLU A 19 41.19 0.77 12.42
CA GLU A 19 42.16 1.73 12.94
C GLU A 19 41.92 3.12 12.32
N PRO A 20 42.08 4.22 13.08
CA PRO A 20 41.94 5.59 12.55
C PRO A 20 42.80 5.87 11.31
N THR A 21 43.93 5.18 11.20
CA THR A 21 44.93 5.31 10.14
C THR A 21 44.65 4.46 8.90
N ASP A 22 43.67 3.55 8.94
CA ASP A 22 43.34 2.67 7.81
C ASP A 22 42.92 3.50 6.59
N SER A 23 43.26 3.01 5.38
CA SER A 23 42.92 3.71 4.14
C SER A 23 41.40 3.78 3.94
N ASP A 24 40.86 4.97 3.65
CA ASP A 24 39.43 5.16 3.38
C ASP A 24 38.92 4.22 2.26
N ALA A 25 39.75 3.97 1.25
CA ALA A 25 39.40 3.09 0.15
C ALA A 25 39.25 1.63 0.60
N GLU A 26 40.10 1.17 1.51
CA GLU A 26 40.07 -0.19 2.05
C GLU A 26 38.89 -0.38 3.00
N VAL A 27 38.68 0.60 3.89
CA VAL A 27 37.52 0.64 4.80
C VAL A 27 36.22 0.62 4.00
N LEU A 28 36.09 1.46 2.96
CA LEU A 28 34.88 1.49 2.13
C LEU A 28 34.69 0.21 1.30
N ALA A 29 35.76 -0.39 0.79
CA ALA A 29 35.68 -1.64 0.03
C ALA A 29 35.23 -2.82 0.90
N ASP A 30 35.81 -2.95 2.10
CA ASP A 30 35.41 -3.97 3.07
C ASP A 30 33.98 -3.72 3.58
N TRP A 31 33.65 -2.47 3.92
CA TRP A 31 32.30 -2.09 4.33
C TRP A 31 31.25 -2.40 3.25
N LYS A 32 31.56 -2.12 1.97
CA LYS A 32 30.71 -2.47 0.83
C LYS A 32 30.52 -3.99 0.72
N LYS A 33 31.57 -4.78 0.96
CA LYS A 33 31.50 -6.25 0.96
C LYS A 33 30.66 -6.78 2.12
N ARG A 34 30.75 -6.19 3.32
CA ARG A 34 29.92 -6.55 4.48
C ARG A 34 28.45 -6.21 4.25
N THR A 35 28.17 -5.00 3.77
CA THR A 35 26.79 -4.53 3.53
C THR A 35 26.07 -5.31 2.43
N THR A 36 26.76 -5.89 1.46
CA THR A 36 26.12 -6.80 0.48
C THR A 36 25.57 -8.09 1.08
N LYS A 37 26.01 -8.49 2.27
CA LYS A 37 25.54 -9.70 2.97
C LYS A 37 24.35 -9.45 3.89
N ILE A 38 23.98 -8.18 4.08
CA ILE A 38 22.86 -7.78 4.94
C ILE A 38 21.55 -8.17 4.23
N CYS A 39 20.61 -8.71 5.00
CA CYS A 39 19.27 -8.98 4.50
C CYS A 39 18.61 -7.67 4.08
N LYS A 40 18.21 -7.59 2.80
CA LYS A 40 17.46 -6.45 2.29
C LYS A 40 16.09 -6.38 2.99
N PRO A 41 15.55 -5.18 3.24
CA PRO A 41 14.28 -5.00 3.90
C PRO A 41 13.12 -5.41 3.00
N CYS A 42 11.96 -5.58 3.63
CA CYS A 42 10.79 -6.14 2.98
C CYS A 42 10.28 -5.32 1.77
N TRP A 43 10.44 -4.00 1.77
CA TRP A 43 9.98 -3.14 0.67
C TRP A 43 10.86 -3.25 -0.58
N GLU A 44 12.13 -3.63 -0.43
CA GLU A 44 13.05 -3.88 -1.54
C GLU A 44 12.89 -5.31 -2.07
N LEU A 45 12.69 -6.28 -1.17
CA LEU A 45 12.46 -7.69 -1.52
C LEU A 45 11.08 -7.98 -2.11
N LYS A 46 10.10 -7.07 -1.93
CA LYS A 46 8.66 -7.34 -2.18
C LYS A 46 8.14 -8.57 -1.43
N TYR A 47 8.81 -8.93 -0.33
CA TYR A 47 8.56 -10.08 0.50
C TYR A 47 8.96 -9.73 1.94
N CYS A 48 8.18 -10.13 2.94
CA CYS A 48 8.55 -9.90 4.34
C CYS A 48 9.60 -10.95 4.78
N PRO A 49 10.84 -10.57 5.15
CA PRO A 49 11.88 -11.53 5.54
C PRO A 49 11.55 -12.27 6.85
N TYR A 50 10.61 -11.77 7.63
CA TYR A 50 10.07 -12.44 8.81
C TYR A 50 9.09 -13.58 8.44
N GLY A 51 8.70 -13.71 7.17
CA GLY A 51 7.86 -14.80 6.69
C GLY A 51 6.51 -14.85 7.42
N PRO A 52 6.01 -16.05 7.78
CA PRO A 52 4.75 -16.23 8.52
C PRO A 52 4.70 -15.50 9.87
N LEU A 53 5.86 -15.23 10.50
CA LEU A 53 5.89 -14.47 11.76
C LEU A 53 5.23 -13.10 11.62
N VAL A 54 5.16 -12.54 10.40
CA VAL A 54 4.47 -11.28 10.13
C VAL A 54 2.99 -11.30 10.51
N GLU A 55 2.35 -12.47 10.46
CA GLU A 55 0.94 -12.69 10.81
C GLU A 55 0.73 -12.63 12.32
N ASP A 56 1.77 -12.88 13.11
CA ASP A 56 1.75 -12.79 14.58
C ASP A 56 1.93 -11.33 15.07
N PHE A 57 2.32 -10.40 14.20
CA PHE A 57 2.44 -8.99 14.58
C PHE A 57 1.11 -8.26 14.47
N PRO A 58 0.80 -7.38 15.44
CA PRO A 58 -0.47 -6.69 15.46
C PRO A 58 -0.66 -5.83 14.21
N LEU A 59 -1.88 -5.80 13.70
CA LEU A 59 -2.32 -4.80 12.74
C LEU A 59 -2.46 -3.44 13.42
N MET A 60 -2.52 -2.38 12.61
CA MET A 60 -2.88 -1.07 13.13
C MET A 60 -4.29 -1.12 13.77
N PRO A 61 -4.47 -0.57 14.99
CA PRO A 61 -5.77 -0.56 15.63
C PRO A 61 -6.74 0.33 14.85
N ILE A 62 -8.01 -0.06 14.82
CA ILE A 62 -9.10 0.72 14.22
C ILE A 62 -9.42 1.90 15.15
N LEU A 63 -9.70 3.07 14.59
CA LEU A 63 -10.08 4.25 15.37
C LEU A 63 -11.49 4.10 15.92
N ARG A 64 -11.75 4.69 17.09
CA ARG A 64 -13.08 4.65 17.74
C ARG A 64 -14.21 5.15 16.84
N GLU A 65 -13.95 6.21 16.07
CA GLU A 65 -14.92 6.77 15.12
C GLU A 65 -15.28 5.74 14.04
N GLU A 66 -14.28 5.13 13.41
CA GLU A 66 -14.48 4.11 12.37
C GLU A 66 -15.17 2.86 12.91
N ALA A 67 -14.78 2.39 14.10
CA ALA A 67 -15.39 1.26 14.76
C ALA A 67 -16.86 1.53 15.12
N SER A 68 -17.17 2.74 15.59
CA SER A 68 -18.54 3.19 15.88
C SER A 68 -19.38 3.27 14.61
N SER A 69 -18.86 3.86 13.54
CA SER A 69 -19.54 3.91 12.24
C SER A 69 -19.82 2.50 11.68
N HIS A 70 -18.88 1.57 11.86
CA HIS A 70 -19.11 0.18 11.47
C HIS A 70 -20.23 -0.46 12.30
N ASN A 71 -20.25 -0.25 13.63
CA ASN A 71 -21.32 -0.75 14.49
C ASN A 71 -22.69 -0.18 14.10
N GLU A 72 -22.78 1.11 13.77
CA GLU A 72 -23.98 1.74 13.24
C GLU A 72 -24.42 1.12 11.92
N TYR A 73 -23.48 0.85 11.02
CA TYR A 73 -23.75 0.12 9.78
C TYR A 73 -24.37 -1.26 10.04
N LEU A 74 -23.80 -2.06 10.96
CA LEU A 74 -24.34 -3.37 11.32
C LEU A 74 -25.77 -3.28 11.87
N LYS A 75 -26.04 -2.31 12.75
CA LYS A 75 -27.39 -2.00 13.26
C LYS A 75 -28.36 -1.66 12.12
N SER A 76 -27.92 -0.86 11.15
CA SER A 76 -28.73 -0.49 9.99
C SER A 76 -29.06 -1.69 9.10
N CYS A 77 -28.13 -2.63 8.94
CA CYS A 77 -28.35 -3.86 8.19
C CYS A 77 -29.33 -4.79 8.89
N LEU A 78 -29.24 -4.92 10.22
CA LEU A 78 -30.19 -5.69 11.02
C LEU A 78 -31.61 -5.13 10.94
N ALA A 79 -31.75 -3.79 11.00
CA ALA A 79 -33.03 -3.10 10.90
C ALA A 79 -33.65 -3.18 9.50
N SER A 80 -32.84 -2.95 8.45
CA SER A 80 -33.31 -2.98 7.06
C SER A 80 -33.45 -4.40 6.49
N GLY A 81 -32.80 -5.38 7.11
CA GLY A 81 -32.67 -6.73 6.58
C GLY A 81 -31.86 -6.80 5.28
N LYS A 82 -31.08 -5.77 4.95
CA LYS A 82 -30.30 -5.68 3.72
C LYS A 82 -28.88 -5.19 4.02
N LEU A 83 -27.94 -5.61 3.19
CA LEU A 83 -26.57 -5.12 3.17
C LEU A 83 -26.49 -3.77 2.45
N GLY A 84 -25.36 -3.06 2.57
CA GLY A 84 -25.15 -1.74 1.94
C GLY A 84 -25.31 -1.72 0.41
N ASP A 85 -25.18 -2.86 -0.25
CA ASP A 85 -25.41 -3.03 -1.70
C ASP A 85 -26.85 -3.47 -2.06
N GLY A 86 -27.74 -3.52 -1.08
CA GLY A 86 -29.15 -3.89 -1.23
C GLY A 86 -29.41 -5.40 -1.26
N ARG A 87 -28.39 -6.26 -1.15
CA ARG A 87 -28.59 -7.72 -1.01
C ARG A 87 -29.29 -8.05 0.30
N PRO A 88 -30.17 -9.06 0.35
CA PRO A 88 -30.80 -9.48 1.60
C PRO A 88 -29.75 -9.98 2.59
N LEU A 89 -29.97 -9.69 3.87
CA LEU A 89 -29.14 -10.19 4.95
C LEU A 89 -29.54 -11.64 5.24
N ASP A 90 -28.62 -12.57 5.00
CA ASP A 90 -28.80 -13.98 5.32
C ASP A 90 -28.84 -14.21 6.85
N GLU A 91 -29.33 -15.39 7.25
CA GLU A 91 -29.59 -15.71 8.65
C GLU A 91 -28.29 -15.87 9.46
N GLU A 92 -27.23 -16.42 8.87
CA GLU A 92 -25.92 -16.55 9.50
C GLU A 92 -25.27 -15.17 9.76
N LYS A 93 -25.25 -14.27 8.78
CA LYS A 93 -24.76 -12.90 8.96
C LYS A 93 -25.64 -12.13 9.92
N ARG A 94 -26.95 -12.34 9.91
CA ARG A 94 -27.84 -11.72 10.90
C ARG A 94 -27.47 -12.15 12.32
N LYS A 95 -27.19 -13.43 12.55
CA LYS A 95 -26.71 -13.91 13.86
C LYS A 95 -25.38 -13.25 14.23
N TRP A 96 -24.40 -13.29 13.32
CA TRP A 96 -23.08 -12.69 13.52
C TRP A 96 -23.18 -11.18 13.79
N PHE A 97 -24.00 -10.43 13.05
CA PHE A 97 -24.19 -9.00 13.26
C PHE A 97 -24.81 -8.69 14.62
N ASN A 98 -25.75 -9.51 15.10
CA ASN A 98 -26.32 -9.35 16.43
C ASN A 98 -25.27 -9.58 17.52
N GLU A 99 -24.43 -10.61 17.40
CA GLU A 99 -23.32 -10.88 18.32
C GLU A 99 -22.33 -9.72 18.33
N GLN A 100 -21.86 -9.26 17.16
CA GLN A 100 -20.95 -8.12 17.03
C GLN A 100 -21.52 -6.83 17.62
N VAL A 101 -22.82 -6.57 17.42
CA VAL A 101 -23.47 -5.38 17.99
C VAL A 101 -23.60 -5.48 19.50
N ALA A 102 -23.87 -6.66 20.04
CA ALA A 102 -24.00 -6.90 21.47
C ALA A 102 -22.65 -6.81 22.21
N GLU A 103 -21.57 -7.30 21.60
CA GLU A 103 -20.22 -7.30 22.16
C GLU A 103 -19.47 -5.96 21.97
N PHE A 104 -19.96 -5.09 21.09
CA PHE A 104 -19.28 -3.84 20.76
C PHE A 104 -19.17 -2.89 21.97
N ASN A 105 -17.94 -2.53 22.30
CA ASN A 105 -17.62 -1.50 23.28
C ASN A 105 -16.68 -0.46 22.67
N SER A 106 -17.17 0.79 22.54
CA SER A 106 -16.40 1.89 21.97
C SER A 106 -15.12 2.24 22.76
N ALA A 107 -15.06 1.92 24.06
CA ALA A 107 -13.91 2.22 24.91
C ALA A 107 -12.69 1.36 24.58
N ASP A 108 -12.87 0.21 23.93
CA ASP A 108 -11.78 -0.70 23.55
C ASP A 108 -10.96 -0.14 22.38
N TYR A 109 -11.45 0.92 21.73
CA TYR A 109 -10.84 1.55 20.57
C TYR A 109 -10.21 2.91 20.91
N PRO A 110 -8.98 3.18 20.41
CA PRO A 110 -8.31 4.45 20.64
C PRO A 110 -8.92 5.57 19.78
N ASP A 111 -8.87 6.80 20.31
CA ASP A 111 -9.28 8.02 19.57
C ASP A 111 -8.28 8.42 18.49
N SER A 112 -7.00 8.11 18.71
CA SER A 112 -5.94 8.44 17.77
C SER A 112 -4.81 7.42 17.85
N ILE A 113 -4.12 7.25 16.73
CA ILE A 113 -2.94 6.40 16.65
C ILE A 113 -1.69 7.28 16.86
N PRO A 114 -0.83 6.95 17.83
CA PRO A 114 0.45 7.63 18.04
C PRO A 114 1.31 7.64 16.77
N GLN A 115 2.03 8.75 16.53
CA GLN A 115 2.85 8.92 15.33
C GLN A 115 3.92 7.81 15.19
N VAL A 116 4.50 7.37 16.31
CA VAL A 116 5.48 6.27 16.34
C VAL A 116 4.93 4.98 15.71
N LEU A 117 3.66 4.63 15.98
CA LEU A 117 3.03 3.45 15.38
C LEU A 117 2.69 3.66 13.91
N LYS A 118 2.30 4.89 13.52
CA LYS A 118 2.08 5.24 12.10
C LYS A 118 3.37 5.14 11.28
N ASP A 119 4.50 5.57 11.86
CA ASP A 119 5.81 5.47 11.24
C ASP A 119 6.31 4.01 11.21
N ALA A 120 5.87 3.20 12.20
CA ALA A 120 6.13 1.78 12.26
C ALA A 120 5.26 0.94 11.31
N ALA A 121 4.15 1.48 10.82
CA ALA A 121 3.21 0.76 9.97
C ALA A 121 3.86 0.33 8.64
N CYS A 122 3.74 -0.96 8.33
CA CYS A 122 4.18 -1.51 7.06
C CYS A 122 3.20 -1.09 5.96
N ARG A 123 3.64 -0.27 4.99
CA ARG A 123 2.77 0.07 3.83
C ARG A 123 2.49 -1.08 2.89
N MET A 124 3.34 -2.11 2.90
CA MET A 124 3.18 -3.27 2.02
C MET A 124 2.13 -4.26 2.56
N PHE A 125 2.08 -4.45 3.88
CA PHE A 125 1.31 -5.52 4.51
C PHE A 125 0.36 -5.05 5.63
N GLY A 126 0.40 -3.78 6.02
CA GLY A 126 -0.55 -3.18 6.99
C GLY A 126 -0.29 -3.43 8.47
N HIS A 127 0.64 -4.33 8.83
CA HIS A 127 1.01 -4.62 10.22
C HIS A 127 1.97 -3.58 10.82
N VAL A 128 2.10 -3.57 12.14
CA VAL A 128 3.16 -2.81 12.82
C VAL A 128 4.49 -3.52 12.63
N CYS A 129 5.42 -2.91 11.88
CA CYS A 129 6.55 -3.63 11.33
C CYS A 129 7.51 -4.21 12.39
N PRO A 130 7.82 -5.53 12.34
CA PRO A 130 8.71 -6.20 13.28
C PRO A 130 10.07 -5.54 13.42
N VAL A 131 10.59 -4.93 12.35
CA VAL A 131 11.89 -4.26 12.36
C VAL A 131 11.97 -3.21 13.48
N PHE A 132 10.88 -2.52 13.82
CA PHE A 132 10.93 -1.52 14.89
C PHE A 132 11.05 -2.12 16.30
N PHE A 133 10.72 -3.40 16.47
CA PHE A 133 10.72 -4.07 17.77
C PHE A 133 11.81 -5.15 17.89
N VAL A 134 12.17 -5.76 16.76
CA VAL A 134 13.00 -6.97 16.68
C VAL A 134 14.25 -6.74 15.85
N ALA A 135 14.36 -5.68 15.05
CA ALA A 135 15.52 -5.57 14.16
C ALA A 135 16.82 -5.46 14.94
N GLU A 136 17.72 -6.35 14.56
CA GLU A 136 19.15 -6.14 14.72
C GLU A 136 19.54 -4.84 14.01
N PRO A 137 20.48 -4.06 14.57
CA PRO A 137 20.87 -2.71 14.11
C PRO A 137 21.44 -2.61 12.68
N LEU A 138 21.40 -3.70 11.90
CA LEU A 138 22.01 -3.81 10.58
C LEU A 138 21.00 -3.87 9.42
N THR A 139 19.69 -3.73 9.63
CA THR A 139 18.68 -3.77 8.55
C THR A 139 18.39 -2.42 7.90
N GLU A 140 19.43 -1.67 7.53
CA GLU A 140 19.28 -0.34 6.92
C GLU A 140 19.52 -0.37 5.40
N THR A 141 18.77 0.43 4.64
CA THR A 141 18.91 0.55 3.18
C THR A 141 19.08 1.96 2.67
N LYS A 142 19.56 2.03 1.42
CA LYS A 142 19.59 3.24 0.60
C LYS A 142 18.20 3.84 0.36
N ASP A 143 17.16 3.00 0.26
CA ASP A 143 15.80 3.46 0.00
C ASP A 143 15.01 3.65 1.29
N LEU A 144 14.29 4.77 1.36
CA LEU A 144 13.39 5.08 2.47
C LEU A 144 12.22 4.10 2.50
N ARG A 145 11.90 3.59 3.70
CA ARG A 145 10.71 2.75 3.95
C ARG A 145 9.41 3.42 3.49
N ASN A 146 9.29 4.73 3.73
CA ASN A 146 8.17 5.53 3.25
C ASN A 146 8.55 6.24 1.95
N GLN A 147 8.09 5.69 0.83
CA GLN A 147 8.19 6.36 -0.46
C GLN A 147 7.22 7.54 -0.52
N SER A 148 7.71 8.70 -0.94
CA SER A 148 6.87 9.88 -1.18
C SER A 148 5.81 9.58 -2.25
N ARG A 149 4.73 10.36 -2.34
CA ARG A 149 3.79 10.26 -3.47
C ARG A 149 4.42 10.70 -4.81
N SER A 150 5.56 11.38 -4.77
CA SER A 150 6.27 11.82 -5.97
C SER A 150 6.79 10.61 -6.76
N ILE A 151 6.42 10.53 -8.03
CA ILE A 151 6.81 9.45 -8.93
C ILE A 151 8.16 9.83 -9.57
N PRO A 152 9.20 8.99 -9.48
CA PRO A 152 10.48 9.25 -10.13
C PRO A 152 10.34 9.36 -11.66
N ARG A 153 11.16 10.24 -12.28
CA ARG A 153 11.10 10.51 -13.73
C ARG A 153 11.40 9.27 -14.58
N ASP A 154 12.31 8.41 -14.13
CA ASP A 154 12.62 7.16 -14.82
C ASP A 154 11.43 6.19 -14.84
N VAL A 155 10.62 6.17 -13.77
CA VAL A 155 9.39 5.39 -13.70
C VAL A 155 8.33 5.98 -14.64
N MET A 156 8.13 7.32 -14.63
CA MET A 156 7.22 7.99 -15.56
C MET A 156 7.54 7.64 -17.02
N LEU A 157 8.82 7.71 -17.41
CA LEU A 157 9.26 7.37 -18.77
C LEU A 157 8.99 5.90 -19.13
N LYS A 158 9.15 4.98 -18.17
CA LYS A 158 8.81 3.55 -18.39
C LYS A 158 7.31 3.38 -18.66
N VAL A 159 6.46 4.06 -17.88
CA VAL A 159 4.99 3.99 -18.04
C VAL A 159 4.57 4.59 -19.38
N VAL A 160 5.08 5.77 -19.76
CA VAL A 160 4.78 6.40 -21.07
C VAL A 160 5.17 5.47 -22.23
N ARG A 161 6.36 4.87 -22.17
CA ARG A 161 6.84 3.95 -23.23
C ARG A 161 6.04 2.67 -23.30
N ARG A 162 5.60 2.13 -22.16
CA ARG A 162 4.76 0.92 -22.09
C ARG A 162 3.36 1.19 -22.65
N ASP A 163 2.76 2.31 -22.25
CA ASP A 163 1.36 2.63 -22.56
C ASP A 163 1.20 3.32 -23.92
N GLY A 164 2.30 3.72 -24.57
CA GLY A 164 2.29 4.24 -25.93
C GLY A 164 1.48 5.53 -26.11
N GLN A 165 1.40 6.37 -25.07
CA GLN A 165 0.57 7.58 -25.03
C GLN A 165 -0.94 7.31 -25.19
N ILE A 166 -1.37 6.09 -24.90
CA ILE A 166 -2.78 5.69 -24.88
C ILE A 166 -3.26 5.61 -23.43
N CYS A 167 -4.42 6.19 -23.17
CA CYS A 167 -5.04 6.17 -21.85
C CYS A 167 -5.44 4.73 -21.49
N GLN A 168 -4.95 4.20 -20.38
CA GLN A 168 -5.29 2.83 -19.96
C GLN A 168 -6.68 2.71 -19.31
N ALA A 169 -7.44 3.81 -19.20
CA ALA A 169 -8.80 3.81 -18.67
C ALA A 169 -9.88 3.88 -19.77
N CYS A 170 -9.66 4.66 -20.83
CA CYS A 170 -10.61 4.80 -21.95
C CYS A 170 -10.08 4.30 -23.29
N PHE A 171 -8.80 3.94 -23.36
CA PHE A 171 -8.10 3.45 -24.57
C PHE A 171 -7.99 4.44 -25.72
N GLU A 172 -8.20 5.73 -25.45
CA GLU A 172 -8.00 6.82 -26.41
C GLU A 172 -6.62 7.49 -26.26
N PRO A 173 -6.07 8.11 -27.32
CA PRO A 173 -4.82 8.86 -27.24
C PRO A 173 -4.89 10.00 -26.22
N VAL A 174 -3.80 10.20 -25.45
CA VAL A 174 -3.71 11.28 -24.46
C VAL A 174 -2.90 12.46 -25.02
N PRO A 175 -3.51 13.65 -25.16
CA PRO A 175 -2.80 14.88 -25.49
C PRO A 175 -1.72 15.21 -24.44
N ASP A 176 -0.60 15.77 -24.87
CA ASP A 176 0.56 16.10 -24.01
C ASP A 176 0.19 16.95 -22.78
N ASP A 177 -0.80 17.84 -22.89
CA ASP A 177 -1.27 18.73 -21.83
C ASP A 177 -2.23 18.06 -20.82
N GLN A 178 -2.69 16.83 -21.12
CA GLN A 178 -3.63 16.07 -20.29
C GLN A 178 -3.04 14.80 -19.67
N VAL A 179 -1.75 14.52 -19.89
CA VAL A 179 -1.07 13.34 -19.36
C VAL A 179 -0.99 13.41 -17.84
N GLU A 180 -1.64 12.46 -17.17
CA GLU A 180 -1.47 12.19 -15.75
C GLU A 180 -1.08 10.73 -15.51
N PHE A 181 -0.31 10.49 -14.45
CA PHE A 181 0.04 9.15 -13.98
C PHE A 181 -0.85 8.81 -12.79
N ASP A 182 -1.76 7.87 -13.00
CA ASP A 182 -2.66 7.39 -11.96
C ASP A 182 -2.16 6.07 -11.38
N HIS A 183 -2.36 5.89 -10.07
CA HIS A 183 -2.06 4.64 -9.41
C HIS A 183 -3.24 3.69 -9.56
N ILE A 184 -3.04 2.50 -10.10
CA ILE A 184 -4.05 1.44 -10.18
C ILE A 184 -4.64 1.22 -8.78
N ILE A 185 -3.82 0.81 -7.82
CA ILE A 185 -4.15 0.87 -6.38
C ILE A 185 -3.79 2.28 -5.89
N PRO A 186 -4.74 3.10 -5.39
CA PRO A 186 -4.47 4.47 -4.96
C PRO A 186 -3.36 4.55 -3.90
N TYR A 187 -2.51 5.58 -3.98
CA TYR A 187 -1.44 5.81 -3.00
C TYR A 187 -1.97 5.86 -1.54
N SER A 188 -3.15 6.47 -1.33
CA SER A 188 -3.82 6.51 -0.02
C SER A 188 -4.25 5.14 0.52
N LYS A 189 -4.28 4.12 -0.34
CA LYS A 189 -4.62 2.73 -0.02
C LYS A 189 -3.39 1.80 -0.05
N GLY A 190 -2.18 2.36 -0.02
CA GLY A 190 -0.93 1.59 0.00
C GLY A 190 -0.31 1.32 -1.37
N GLY A 191 -0.83 1.92 -2.44
CA GLY A 191 -0.27 1.79 -3.78
C GLY A 191 1.19 2.24 -3.90
N THR A 192 2.02 1.45 -4.57
CA THR A 192 3.43 1.73 -4.83
C THR A 192 3.63 2.65 -6.04
N ASN A 193 4.75 3.39 -6.09
CA ASN A 193 5.17 4.18 -7.27
C ASN A 193 5.98 3.33 -8.27
N THR A 194 5.57 2.08 -8.47
CA THR A 194 6.19 1.18 -9.46
C THR A 194 5.46 1.31 -10.78
N ALA A 195 6.15 1.04 -11.90
CA ALA A 195 5.52 1.07 -13.21
C ALA A 195 4.29 0.13 -13.26
N ASP A 196 4.34 -1.01 -12.58
CA ASP A 196 3.25 -2.00 -12.54
C ASP A 196 1.98 -1.48 -11.87
N ASN A 197 2.10 -0.57 -10.90
CA ASN A 197 0.96 0.04 -10.22
C ASN A 197 0.59 1.42 -10.80
N LEU A 198 1.27 1.88 -11.85
CA LEU A 198 1.01 3.17 -12.48
C LEU A 198 0.46 2.96 -13.88
N LYS A 199 -0.48 3.81 -14.28
CA LYS A 199 -1.04 3.86 -15.62
C LYS A 199 -1.10 5.29 -16.16
N LEU A 200 -0.89 5.43 -17.46
CA LEU A 200 -1.07 6.69 -18.17
C LEU A 200 -2.56 6.92 -18.43
N VAL A 201 -3.09 8.07 -18.02
CA VAL A 201 -4.49 8.43 -18.18
C VAL A 201 -4.67 9.92 -18.51
N HIS A 202 -5.82 10.29 -19.08
CA HIS A 202 -6.25 11.68 -19.12
C HIS A 202 -6.54 12.21 -17.72
N ARG A 203 -6.35 13.51 -17.52
CA ARG A 203 -6.78 14.24 -16.32
C ARG A 203 -8.23 14.00 -15.91
N GLU A 204 -9.15 13.95 -16.89
CA GLU A 204 -10.57 13.68 -16.62
C GLU A 204 -10.79 12.23 -16.16
N CYS A 205 -10.17 11.26 -16.83
CA CYS A 205 -10.25 9.85 -16.47
C CYS A 205 -9.72 9.62 -15.05
N ASN A 206 -8.59 10.26 -14.69
CA ASN A 206 -8.03 10.20 -13.34
C ASN A 206 -8.99 10.75 -12.28
N ARG A 207 -9.58 11.93 -12.54
CA ARG A 207 -10.56 12.56 -11.65
C ARG A 207 -11.80 11.71 -11.44
N ARG A 208 -12.28 11.05 -12.49
CA ARG A 208 -13.44 10.15 -12.42
C ARG A 208 -13.18 8.93 -11.53
N LYS A 209 -11.96 8.39 -11.53
CA LYS A 209 -11.57 7.27 -10.66
C LYS A 209 -11.35 7.72 -9.21
N GLY A 210 -10.64 8.82 -8.99
CA GLY A 210 -10.30 9.29 -7.65
C GLY A 210 -9.52 8.25 -6.84
N ASN A 211 -9.94 8.01 -5.58
CA ASN A 211 -9.38 6.99 -4.71
C ASN A 211 -10.19 5.68 -4.70
N SER A 212 -11.04 5.46 -5.72
CA SER A 212 -11.87 4.26 -5.83
C SER A 212 -11.04 3.03 -6.17
N LEU A 213 -11.44 1.89 -5.57
CA LEU A 213 -10.91 0.56 -5.86
C LEU A 213 -11.88 -0.28 -6.71
N GLU A 214 -13.02 0.28 -7.14
CA GLU A 214 -14.06 -0.45 -7.88
C GLU A 214 -13.57 -1.09 -9.18
N GLU A 215 -12.57 -0.50 -9.84
CA GLU A 215 -11.96 -1.04 -11.05
C GLU A 215 -11.17 -2.35 -10.78
N ILE A 216 -10.59 -2.47 -9.59
CA ILE A 216 -9.76 -3.62 -9.17
C ILE A 216 -10.60 -4.66 -8.45
N LEU A 217 -11.43 -4.20 -7.53
CA LEU A 217 -12.36 -5.02 -6.78
C LEU A 217 -13.56 -5.27 -7.69
N ALA A 218 -13.38 -6.19 -8.63
CA ALA A 218 -14.47 -6.64 -9.46
C ALA A 218 -15.65 -7.03 -8.57
N PRO A 219 -16.90 -6.66 -8.91
CA PRO A 219 -18.03 -7.34 -8.32
C PRO A 219 -17.85 -8.84 -8.61
N ASP A 220 -18.14 -9.67 -7.61
CA ASP A 220 -18.06 -11.13 -7.68
C ASP A 220 -18.37 -11.64 -9.10
N PRO A 221 -17.58 -12.55 -9.70
CA PRO A 221 -17.82 -13.05 -11.05
C PRO A 221 -19.28 -13.45 -11.33
N LEU A 222 -20.00 -13.93 -10.30
CA LEU A 222 -21.43 -14.22 -10.36
C LEU A 222 -22.29 -12.96 -10.44
N VAL A 223 -21.96 -11.89 -9.73
CA VAL A 223 -22.63 -10.59 -9.82
C VAL A 223 -22.44 -9.98 -11.21
N HIS A 224 -21.23 -10.06 -11.79
CA HIS A 224 -20.98 -9.64 -13.16
C HIS A 224 -21.81 -10.46 -14.17
N TYR A 225 -21.83 -11.79 -14.03
CA TYR A 225 -22.65 -12.68 -14.86
C TYR A 225 -24.17 -12.36 -14.75
N ILE A 226 -24.69 -12.17 -13.53
CA ILE A 226 -26.09 -11.81 -13.30
C ILE A 226 -26.43 -10.45 -13.94
N ALA A 227 -25.53 -9.47 -13.88
CA ALA A 227 -25.71 -8.18 -14.53
C ALA A 227 -25.75 -8.31 -16.07
N LEU A 228 -24.90 -9.16 -16.66
CA LEU A 228 -24.92 -9.47 -18.08
C LEU A 228 -26.23 -10.16 -18.51
N VAL A 229 -26.69 -11.17 -17.76
CA VAL A 229 -27.96 -11.86 -18.01
C VAL A 229 -29.13 -10.88 -17.96
N ARG A 230 -29.17 -10.00 -16.95
CA ARG A 230 -30.21 -8.96 -16.81
C ARG A 230 -30.19 -7.93 -17.96
N LYS A 231 -29.00 -7.53 -18.43
CA LYS A 231 -28.87 -6.65 -19.60
C LYS A 231 -29.35 -7.33 -20.89
N ASN A 232 -29.06 -8.62 -21.06
CA ASN A 232 -29.49 -9.38 -22.23
C ASN A 232 -31.00 -9.67 -22.23
N ALA A 233 -31.60 -9.90 -21.05
CA ALA A 233 -33.06 -10.05 -20.90
C ALA A 233 -33.85 -8.77 -21.21
N ARG A 234 -33.20 -7.60 -21.11
CA ARG A 234 -33.80 -6.28 -21.39
C ARG A 234 -33.63 -5.82 -22.83
N LYS A 235 -32.87 -6.54 -23.67
CA LYS A 235 -32.85 -6.24 -25.10
C LYS A 235 -34.17 -6.74 -25.71
N PRO A 236 -34.98 -5.87 -26.36
CA PRO A 236 -36.12 -6.37 -27.12
C PRO A 236 -35.58 -7.33 -28.18
N LYS A 237 -36.22 -8.50 -28.31
CA LYS A 237 -35.95 -9.41 -29.42
C LYS A 237 -36.29 -8.63 -30.70
N ALA A 238 -35.27 -8.37 -31.51
CA ALA A 238 -35.45 -7.89 -32.88
C ALA A 238 -36.22 -8.93 -33.70
#